data_AF-A0A9P6B6Y6-F1
#
_entry.id   AF-A0A9P6B6Y6-F1
#
_cell.length_a   1.000
_cell.length_b   1.000
_cell.length_c   1.000
_cell.angle_alpha   90.00
_cell.angle_beta   90.00
_cell.angle_gamma   90.00
#
_symmetry.space_group_name_H-M   'P 1'
#
loop_
_entity.id
_entity.type
_entity.pdbx_description
1 polymer ?
#
loop_
_entity_poly.entity_id
_entity_poly.type
_entity_poly.pdbx_seq_one_letter_code
_entity_poly.pdbx_strand_id
1 'polypeptide(L)'
;MREGPSDQSLVKTCPDKLAAFLRDPDQNLKCISLLAMAKIVPLHPHLVSAHQDGIISSIEDQDISLRMRALDLVSSMPNLSHAQQQQRHPMSLAISVTRADASPTPSILTSASRLEVSWCIIAMCSRDAY
;
A
#
# COMPACT_ATOMS: atom_id res chain seq x y z
N MET A 1 -26.36 0.35 5.92
CA MET A 1 -25.89 -0.96 6.42
C MET A 1 -24.91 -0.67 7.54
N ARG A 2 -25.23 -1.02 8.79
CA ARG A 2 -24.32 -0.79 9.93
C ARG A 2 -23.31 -1.93 9.94
N GLU A 3 -22.04 -1.63 9.70
CA GLU A 3 -20.95 -2.60 9.85
C GLU A 3 -20.96 -3.10 11.30
N GLY A 4 -20.94 -4.43 11.48
CA GLY A 4 -20.91 -5.01 12.81
C GLY A 4 -19.54 -4.79 13.46
N PRO A 5 -19.46 -4.74 14.81
CA PRO A 5 -18.17 -4.64 15.51
C PRO A 5 -17.20 -5.77 15.14
N SER A 6 -17.72 -6.92 14.71
CA SER A 6 -16.95 -8.06 14.19
C SER A 6 -16.23 -7.73 12.87
N ASP A 7 -16.86 -6.97 11.98
CA ASP A 7 -16.32 -6.65 10.65
C ASP A 7 -15.09 -5.75 10.77
N GLN A 8 -15.11 -4.77 11.68
CA GLN A 8 -13.96 -3.90 11.95
C GLN A 8 -12.78 -4.64 12.57
N SER A 9 -13.02 -5.69 13.37
CA SER A 9 -11.94 -6.52 13.92
C SER A 9 -11.29 -7.38 12.83
N LEU A 10 -12.09 -7.91 11.90
CA LEU A 10 -11.62 -8.71 10.76
C LEU A 10 -10.84 -7.85 9.77
N VAL A 11 -11.32 -6.64 9.50
CA VAL A 11 -10.66 -5.66 8.63
C VAL A 11 -9.24 -5.37 9.11
N LYS A 12 -9.00 -5.31 10.43
CA LYS A 12 -7.66 -5.11 11.00
C LYS A 12 -6.82 -6.39 11.07
N THR A 13 -7.42 -7.51 11.47
CA THR A 13 -6.69 -8.77 11.69
C THR A 13 -6.31 -9.48 10.37
N CYS A 14 -7.07 -9.24 9.29
CA CYS A 14 -6.82 -9.87 8.00
C CYS A 14 -5.46 -9.44 7.39
N PRO A 15 -5.15 -8.14 7.26
CA PRO A 15 -3.82 -7.66 6.84
C PRO A 15 -2.66 -8.25 7.64
N ASP A 16 -2.79 -8.36 8.97
CA ASP A 16 -1.76 -8.94 9.84
C ASP A 16 -1.47 -10.41 9.48
N LYS A 17 -2.52 -11.21 9.23
CA LYS A 17 -2.37 -12.62 8.82
C LYS A 17 -1.79 -12.73 7.42
N LEU A 18 -2.20 -11.87 6.49
CA LEU A 18 -1.61 -11.82 5.16
C LEU A 18 -0.12 -11.45 5.23
N ALA A 19 0.26 -10.53 6.11
CA ALA A 19 1.66 -10.16 6.30
C ALA A 19 2.51 -11.34 6.80
N ALA A 20 1.94 -12.24 7.62
CA ALA A 20 2.62 -13.47 8.00
C ALA A 20 2.87 -14.39 6.78
N PHE A 21 1.90 -14.51 5.87
CA PHE A 21 2.05 -15.30 4.64
C PHE A 21 3.13 -14.77 3.69
N LEU A 22 3.47 -13.48 3.74
CA LEU A 22 4.59 -12.93 2.94
C LEU A 22 5.95 -13.50 3.37
N ARG A 23 6.06 -13.97 4.62
CA ARG A 23 7.29 -14.54 5.19
C ARG A 23 7.31 -16.08 5.15
N ASP A 24 6.23 -16.69 4.69
CA ASP A 24 6.11 -18.14 4.64
C ASP A 24 7.00 -18.70 3.52
N PRO A 25 7.66 -19.86 3.71
CA PRO A 25 8.42 -20.50 2.63
C PRO A 25 7.53 -20.97 1.47
N ASP A 26 6.23 -21.19 1.67
CA ASP A 26 5.30 -21.58 0.60
C ASP A 26 4.99 -20.41 -0.32
N GLN A 27 5.42 -20.56 -1.57
CA GLN A 27 5.23 -19.56 -2.62
C GLN A 27 3.75 -19.26 -2.92
N ASN A 28 2.87 -20.24 -2.75
CA ASN A 28 1.43 -20.04 -2.93
C ASN A 28 0.86 -19.14 -1.84
N LEU A 29 1.34 -19.27 -0.60
CA LEU A 29 0.89 -18.41 0.50
C LEU A 29 1.31 -16.96 0.30
N LYS A 30 2.55 -16.72 -0.16
CA LYS A 30 2.99 -15.38 -0.56
C LYS A 30 2.14 -14.82 -1.71
N CYS A 31 1.85 -15.64 -2.72
CA CYS A 31 1.02 -15.25 -3.86
C CYS A 31 -0.40 -14.85 -3.42
N ILE A 32 -1.03 -15.67 -2.57
CA ILE A 32 -2.34 -15.40 -1.98
C ILE A 32 -2.30 -14.08 -1.21
N SER A 33 -1.23 -13.84 -0.45
CA SER A 33 -1.08 -12.62 0.33
C SER A 33 -1.04 -11.37 -0.55
N LEU A 34 -0.16 -11.34 -1.56
CA LEU A 34 -0.05 -10.20 -2.49
C LEU A 34 -1.37 -9.95 -3.24
N LEU A 35 -2.04 -11.02 -3.69
CA LEU A 35 -3.34 -10.92 -4.37
C LEU A 35 -4.45 -10.39 -3.46
N ALA A 36 -4.49 -10.82 -2.20
CA ALA A 36 -5.47 -10.37 -1.23
C ALA A 36 -5.21 -8.91 -0.83
N MET A 37 -3.96 -8.55 -0.55
CA MET A 37 -3.57 -7.16 -0.24
C MET A 37 -3.91 -6.21 -1.39
N ALA A 38 -3.69 -6.60 -2.65
CA ALA A 38 -4.09 -5.80 -3.81
C ALA A 38 -5.60 -5.50 -3.88
N LYS A 39 -6.43 -6.41 -3.35
CA LYS A 39 -7.88 -6.18 -3.22
C LYS A 39 -8.23 -5.30 -2.02
N ILE A 40 -7.42 -5.28 -0.97
CA ILE A 40 -7.65 -4.49 0.25
C ILE A 40 -7.21 -3.03 0.07
N VAL A 41 -6.09 -2.77 -0.64
CA VAL A 41 -5.55 -1.43 -0.88
C VAL A 41 -6.61 -0.40 -1.31
N PRO A 42 -7.51 -0.67 -2.28
CA PRO A 42 -8.50 0.33 -2.68
C PRO A 42 -9.57 0.65 -1.62
N LEU A 43 -9.76 -0.22 -0.61
CA LEU A 43 -10.73 0.00 0.48
C LEU A 43 -10.07 0.58 1.73
N HIS A 44 -8.93 0.02 2.13
CA HIS A 44 -8.25 0.35 3.38
C HIS A 44 -6.73 0.46 3.17
N PRO A 45 -6.26 1.48 2.44
CA PRO A 45 -4.86 1.59 2.05
C PRO A 45 -3.92 1.65 3.26
N HIS A 46 -4.32 2.36 4.32
CA HIS A 46 -3.54 2.51 5.55
C HIS A 46 -3.22 1.17 6.24
N LEU A 47 -4.07 0.14 6.09
CA LEU A 47 -3.83 -1.17 6.69
C LEU A 47 -2.79 -1.98 5.91
N VAL A 48 -2.76 -1.84 4.59
CA VAL A 48 -1.77 -2.51 3.75
C VAL A 48 -0.42 -1.79 3.85
N SER A 49 -0.44 -0.46 3.87
CA SER A 49 0.76 0.36 4.04
C SER A 49 1.53 0.02 5.33
N ALA A 50 0.85 -0.38 6.41
CA ALA A 50 1.51 -0.82 7.65
C ALA A 50 2.43 -2.05 7.46
N HIS A 51 2.27 -2.79 6.37
CA HIS A 51 3.08 -3.96 6.01
C HIS A 51 3.94 -3.73 4.75
N GLN A 52 4.18 -2.47 4.38
CA GLN A 52 4.95 -2.08 3.19
C GLN A 52 6.32 -2.77 3.12
N ASP A 53 7.05 -2.89 4.24
CA ASP A 53 8.37 -3.52 4.26
C ASP A 53 8.35 -4.98 3.79
N GLY A 54 7.32 -5.75 4.19
CA GLY A 54 7.17 -7.13 3.75
C GLY A 54 6.81 -7.26 2.27
N ILE A 55 6.02 -6.30 1.77
CA ILE A 55 5.65 -6.23 0.36
C ILE A 55 6.87 -5.85 -0.49
N ILE A 56 7.65 -4.85 -0.06
CA ILE A 56 8.90 -4.45 -0.72
C ILE A 56 9.92 -5.59 -0.70
N SER A 57 10.04 -6.33 0.41
CA SER A 57 10.91 -7.51 0.45
C SER A 57 10.52 -8.57 -0.59
N SER A 58 9.24 -8.65 -0.97
CA SER A 58 8.76 -9.60 -1.99
C SER A 58 9.14 -9.20 -3.42
N ILE A 59 9.61 -7.98 -3.64
CA ILE A 59 10.18 -7.50 -4.92
C ILE A 59 11.53 -8.19 -5.19
N GLU A 60 12.22 -8.65 -4.15
CA GLU A 60 13.49 -9.37 -4.26
C GLU A 60 13.32 -10.90 -4.22
N ASP A 61 12.08 -11.41 -4.26
CA ASP A 61 11.82 -12.84 -4.26
C ASP A 61 12.43 -13.53 -5.49
N GLN A 62 12.81 -14.80 -5.35
CA GLN A 62 13.40 -15.58 -6.45
C GLN A 62 12.42 -15.84 -7.61
N ASP A 63 11.11 -15.79 -7.36
CA ASP A 63 10.09 -16.00 -8.37
C ASP A 63 9.65 -14.67 -9.01
N ILE A 64 9.95 -14.54 -10.29
CA ILE A 64 9.61 -13.38 -11.11
C ILE A 64 8.11 -13.07 -11.05
N SER A 65 7.24 -14.07 -10.94
CA SER A 65 5.79 -13.85 -10.85
C SER A 65 5.40 -13.13 -9.55
N LEU A 66 6.04 -13.47 -8.42
CA LEU A 66 5.81 -12.75 -7.15
C LEU A 66 6.40 -11.35 -7.20
N ARG A 67 7.62 -11.21 -7.75
CA ARG A 67 8.29 -9.93 -7.93
C ARG A 67 7.41 -8.92 -8.67
N MET A 68 6.82 -9.33 -9.79
CA MET A 68 5.92 -8.49 -10.58
C MET A 68 4.64 -8.13 -9.81
N ARG A 69 4.04 -9.09 -9.09
CA ARG A 69 2.84 -8.83 -8.28
C ARG A 69 3.12 -7.86 -7.12
N ALA A 70 4.28 -8.00 -6.47
CA ALA A 70 4.71 -7.11 -5.40
C ALA A 70 4.93 -5.69 -5.93
N LEU A 71 5.55 -5.56 -7.11
CA LEU A 71 5.75 -4.27 -7.77
C LEU A 71 4.43 -3.60 -8.14
N ASP A 72 3.49 -4.34 -8.72
CA ASP A 72 2.14 -3.84 -9.02
C ASP A 72 1.45 -3.35 -7.75
N LEU A 73 1.52 -4.14 -6.67
CA LEU A 73 0.96 -3.77 -5.38
C LEU A 73 1.59 -2.48 -4.84
N VAL A 74 2.91 -2.38 -4.81
CA VAL A 74 3.62 -1.18 -4.34
C VAL A 74 3.26 0.04 -5.17
N SER A 75 3.14 -0.09 -6.49
CA SER A 75 2.75 1.01 -7.37
C SER A 75 1.34 1.55 -7.09
N SER A 76 0.46 0.70 -6.52
CA SER A 76 -0.91 1.04 -6.16
C SER A 76 -1.06 1.60 -4.74
N MET A 77 -0.06 1.41 -3.87
CA MET A 77 -0.10 1.87 -2.50
C MET A 77 0.21 3.37 -2.39
N PRO A 78 -0.54 4.13 -1.57
CA PRO A 78 -0.19 5.52 -1.31
C PRO A 78 1.04 5.61 -0.40
N ASN A 79 1.93 6.57 -0.69
CA ASN A 79 3.17 6.76 0.05
C ASN A 79 2.93 7.14 1.51
N LEU A 80 3.53 6.38 2.43
CA LEU A 80 3.50 6.66 3.87
C LEU A 80 4.25 7.93 4.29
N SER A 81 4.94 8.61 3.37
CA SER A 81 5.66 9.87 3.66
C SER A 81 4.82 10.94 4.37
N HIS A 82 3.47 10.86 4.34
CA HIS A 82 2.58 11.84 4.98
C HIS A 82 1.43 11.21 5.82
N ALA A 83 1.50 9.93 6.19
CA ALA A 83 0.41 9.27 6.92
C ALA A 83 0.39 9.52 8.45
N GLN A 84 1.10 10.54 8.97
CA GLN A 84 0.95 10.99 10.35
C GLN A 84 0.00 12.19 10.55
N GLN A 85 -0.58 12.78 9.49
CA GLN A 85 -1.39 14.00 9.63
C GLN A 85 -2.87 13.84 9.25
N GLN A 86 -3.50 12.67 9.47
CA GLN A 86 -4.95 12.56 9.28
C GLN A 86 -5.66 11.72 10.34
N GLN A 87 -5.36 12.03 11.60
CA GLN A 87 -6.29 11.91 12.71
C GLN A 87 -6.56 13.32 13.25
N ARG A 88 -7.12 14.23 12.43
CA ARG A 88 -7.65 15.50 12.96
C ARG A 88 -8.99 15.19 13.64
N HIS A 89 -8.93 15.15 14.96
CA HIS A 89 -10.06 15.29 15.88
C HIS A 89 -11.11 16.28 15.33
N PRO A 90 -12.41 15.96 15.36
CA PRO A 90 -13.43 16.95 15.05
C PRO A 90 -13.54 17.90 16.24
N MET A 91 -12.94 19.09 16.13
CA MET A 91 -13.22 20.19 17.03
C MET A 91 -13.63 21.42 16.22
N SER A 92 -14.95 21.63 16.23
CA SER A 92 -15.67 22.89 16.43
C SER A 92 -15.17 24.18 15.74
N LEU A 93 -16.10 24.78 15.01
CA LEU A 93 -16.26 26.21 14.68
C LEU A 93 -15.10 26.93 13.96
N ALA A 94 -15.34 27.32 12.71
CA ALA A 94 -15.71 28.70 12.36
C ALA A 94 -15.81 28.87 10.84
N ILE A 95 -16.89 29.52 10.42
CA ILE A 95 -17.15 29.99 9.07
C ILE A 95 -16.19 31.15 8.75
N SER A 96 -15.58 31.12 7.57
CA SER A 96 -15.35 32.32 6.76
C SER A 96 -15.17 31.90 5.30
N VAL A 97 -16.23 32.11 4.53
CA VAL A 97 -16.22 32.03 3.07
C VAL A 97 -15.39 33.19 2.53
N THR A 98 -14.31 32.88 1.82
CA THR A 98 -13.91 33.65 0.64
C THR A 98 -13.50 32.69 -0.46
N ARG A 99 -14.30 32.73 -1.51
CA ARG A 99 -14.18 31.99 -2.76
C ARG A 99 -12.87 32.38 -3.44
N ALA A 100 -11.94 31.44 -3.55
CA ALA A 100 -10.83 31.50 -4.51
C ALA A 100 -10.85 30.18 -5.28
N ASP A 101 -11.14 30.31 -6.56
CA ASP A 101 -11.18 29.27 -7.56
C ASP A 101 -9.79 28.65 -7.71
N ALA A 102 -9.61 27.42 -7.22
CA ALA A 102 -8.48 26.57 -7.57
C ALA A 102 -8.93 25.11 -7.38
N SER A 103 -9.34 24.52 -8.49
CA SER A 103 -9.43 23.07 -8.71
C SER A 103 -8.37 22.30 -7.92
N PRO A 104 -8.72 21.23 -7.18
CA PRO A 104 -7.73 20.27 -6.72
C PRO A 104 -7.31 19.44 -7.93
N THR A 105 -6.34 19.94 -8.69
CA THR A 105 -5.58 19.10 -9.61
C THR A 105 -4.92 18.00 -8.78
N PRO A 106 -5.14 16.71 -9.09
CA PRO A 106 -4.44 15.61 -8.43
C PRO A 106 -3.00 15.62 -8.93
N SER A 107 -2.21 16.52 -8.34
CA SER A 107 -0.80 16.65 -8.66
C SER A 107 -0.06 15.50 -7.99
N ILE A 108 0.36 14.58 -8.85
CA ILE A 108 1.69 13.98 -8.83
C ILE A 108 1.89 13.03 -7.64
N LEU A 109 1.72 11.74 -7.94
CA LEU A 109 2.47 10.64 -7.32
C LEU A 109 3.87 11.15 -6.96
N THR A 110 4.14 11.32 -5.67
CA THR A 110 5.33 12.02 -5.16
C THR A 110 6.59 11.42 -5.79
N SER A 111 7.52 12.28 -6.21
CA SER A 111 8.75 11.89 -6.90
C SER A 111 9.53 10.77 -6.21
N ALA A 112 9.39 10.63 -4.88
CA ALA A 112 9.96 9.55 -4.09
C ALA A 112 9.49 8.15 -4.52
N SER A 113 8.18 7.89 -4.71
CA SER A 113 7.74 6.54 -5.12
C SER A 113 8.07 6.22 -6.56
N ARG A 114 8.04 7.22 -7.45
CA ARG A 114 8.50 6.99 -8.82
C ARG A 114 9.96 6.59 -8.85
N LEU A 115 10.79 7.21 -8.01
CA LEU A 115 12.21 6.90 -7.92
C LEU A 115 12.42 5.50 -7.30
N GLU A 116 11.70 5.16 -6.24
CA GLU A 116 11.81 3.86 -5.58
C GLU A 116 11.37 2.70 -6.48
N VAL A 117 10.22 2.85 -7.16
CA VAL A 117 9.75 1.89 -8.17
C VAL A 117 10.72 1.80 -9.35
N SER A 118 11.21 2.94 -9.86
CA SER A 118 12.19 2.93 -10.95
C SER A 118 13.50 2.25 -10.55
N TRP A 119 13.96 2.46 -9.31
CA TRP A 119 15.16 1.84 -8.78
C TRP A 119 14.97 0.34 -8.62
N CYS A 120 13.82 -0.10 -8.10
CA CYS A 120 13.46 -1.52 -8.02
C CYS A 120 13.43 -2.18 -9.40
N ILE A 121 12.85 -1.53 -10.43
CA ILE A 121 12.84 -2.04 -11.80
C ILE A 121 14.26 -2.16 -12.35
N ILE A 122 15.11 -1.13 -12.19
CA ILE A 122 16.52 -1.15 -12.63
C ILE A 122 17.31 -2.24 -11.90
N ALA A 123 17.08 -2.41 -10.59
CA ALA A 123 17.68 -3.46 -9.78
C ALA A 123 17.23 -4.86 -10.22
N MET A 124 15.97 -5.02 -10.64
CA MET A 124 15.51 -6.29 -11.23
C MET A 124 16.24 -6.61 -12.52
N CYS A 125 16.25 -5.66 -13.46
CA CYS A 125 16.86 -5.86 -14.78
C CYS A 125 18.37 -6.08 -14.71
N SER A 126 19.05 -5.53 -13.70
CA SER A 126 20.51 -5.71 -13.52
C SER A 126 20.88 -7.06 -12.90
N ARG A 127 19.96 -7.72 -12.18
CA ARG A 127 20.21 -8.99 -11.46
C ARG A 127 19.87 -10.23 -12.28
N ASP A 128 18.96 -10.12 -13.25
CA ASP A 128 18.60 -11.16 -14.23
C ASP A 128 19.52 -11.19 -15.48
N ALA A 129 20.51 -10.28 -15.56
CA ALA A 129 21.41 -10.16 -16.71
C ALA A 129 22.65 -11.08 -16.67
N TYR A 130 22.70 -12.09 -15.79
CA TYR A 130 23.82 -13.03 -15.68
C TYR A 130 23.34 -14.46 -15.40
#